data_AF-A0A935GL76-F1
#
_entry.id   AF-A0A935GL76-F1
#
_cell.length_a   1.000
_cell.length_b   1.000
_cell.length_c   1.000
_cell.angle_alpha   90.00
_cell.angle_beta   90.00
_cell.angle_gamma   90.00
#
_symmetry.space_group_name_H-M   'P 1'
#
loop_
_entity.id
_entity.type
_entity.pdbx_description
1 polymer ?
#
loop_
_entity_poly.entity_id
_entity_poly.type
_entity_poly.pdbx_seq_one_letter_code
_entity_poly.pdbx_strand_id
1 'polypeptide(L)'
;MSKPLPDFAGSAAHEVRLTLEGTVQDAAFVRFLERVGEERLRSFSTHDFLVLDALRRDHPLTPSQQAQLPALIEAGVVESHGRGRGMRTLLSRGLYAALGKKGDYTRRRGLDHNTNKALLYQHIRDNNADGSPLADLKQVLPALSTKQIQTLLTQLRDDGRVRVVNTRRWARWHLAPAKTPKPAEGS
;
A
#
# COMPACT_ATOMS: atom_id res chain seq x y z
N MET A 1 -44.57 -48.89 12.18
CA MET A 1 -44.55 -48.01 11.00
C MET A 1 -44.05 -46.64 11.43
N SER A 2 -42.73 -46.42 11.34
CA SER A 2 -42.05 -45.19 11.77
C SER A 2 -42.05 -44.15 10.64
N LYS A 3 -42.42 -42.90 10.96
CA LYS A 3 -42.28 -41.74 10.07
C LYS A 3 -40.83 -41.23 10.20
N PRO A 4 -40.09 -41.02 9.09
CA PRO A 4 -38.70 -40.56 9.17
C PRO A 4 -38.62 -39.12 9.69
N LEU A 5 -37.59 -38.82 10.48
CA LEU A 5 -37.24 -37.46 10.92
C LEU A 5 -36.82 -36.61 9.69
N PRO A 6 -37.14 -35.31 9.65
CA PRO A 6 -36.58 -34.42 8.64
C PRO A 6 -35.06 -34.31 8.84
N ASP A 7 -34.32 -34.60 7.77
CA ASP A 7 -32.89 -34.34 7.65
C ASP A 7 -32.68 -32.85 7.34
N PHE A 8 -31.77 -32.21 8.08
CA PHE A 8 -31.38 -30.80 7.89
C PHE A 8 -29.99 -30.66 7.23
N ALA A 9 -29.55 -31.68 6.49
CA ALA A 9 -28.38 -31.58 5.62
C ALA A 9 -28.70 -30.71 4.38
N GLY A 10 -28.58 -29.39 4.49
CA GLY A 10 -28.61 -28.53 3.31
C GLY A 10 -29.04 -27.07 3.48
N SER A 11 -29.04 -26.51 4.69
CA SER A 11 -29.28 -25.07 4.84
C SER A 11 -28.01 -24.27 4.54
N ALA A 12 -27.66 -24.11 3.27
CA ALA A 12 -26.86 -22.97 2.83
C ALA A 12 -27.75 -21.72 2.96
N ALA A 13 -27.78 -21.17 4.17
CA ALA A 13 -28.46 -19.92 4.43
C ALA A 13 -27.65 -18.79 3.75
N HIS A 14 -28.37 -17.94 3.01
CA HIS A 14 -27.94 -16.65 2.45
C HIS A 14 -27.31 -16.66 1.04
N GLU A 15 -28.13 -16.96 0.02
CA GLU A 15 -27.90 -16.43 -1.32
C GLU A 15 -28.19 -14.91 -1.29
N VAL A 16 -27.15 -14.08 -1.18
CA VAL A 16 -27.28 -12.63 -1.26
C VAL A 16 -27.36 -12.22 -2.73
N ARG A 17 -28.57 -12.13 -3.28
CA ARG A 17 -28.81 -11.46 -4.58
C ARG A 17 -28.76 -9.94 -4.39
N LEU A 18 -27.55 -9.38 -4.45
CA LEU A 18 -27.34 -7.93 -4.57
C LEU A 18 -27.64 -7.49 -6.00
N THR A 19 -28.89 -7.13 -6.27
CA THR A 19 -29.27 -6.39 -7.48
C THR A 19 -28.92 -4.91 -7.26
N LEU A 20 -27.63 -4.59 -7.32
CA LEU A 20 -27.17 -3.20 -7.42
C LEU A 20 -27.25 -2.81 -8.89
N GLU A 21 -28.15 -1.88 -9.22
CA GLU A 21 -28.27 -1.31 -10.56
C GLU A 21 -26.92 -0.73 -11.00
N GLY A 22 -26.20 -1.57 -11.76
CA GLY A 22 -25.09 -1.21 -12.60
C GLY A 22 -23.83 -0.78 -11.90
N THR A 23 -23.17 -1.63 -11.10
CA THR A 23 -21.71 -1.80 -11.29
C THR A 23 -20.91 -2.87 -10.56
N VAL A 24 -21.42 -3.60 -9.56
CA VAL A 24 -20.69 -4.80 -9.06
C VAL A 24 -21.35 -6.07 -9.60
N GLN A 25 -21.26 -6.26 -10.93
CA GLN A 25 -21.67 -7.49 -11.60
C GLN A 25 -20.55 -8.55 -11.67
N ASP A 26 -19.41 -8.28 -11.05
CA ASP A 26 -18.27 -9.19 -11.11
C ASP A 26 -18.42 -10.27 -10.03
N ALA A 27 -18.86 -11.46 -10.43
CA ALA A 27 -19.02 -12.59 -9.52
C ALA A 27 -17.71 -12.95 -8.78
N ALA A 28 -16.54 -12.69 -9.35
CA ALA A 28 -15.27 -12.91 -8.65
C ALA A 28 -15.04 -11.88 -7.54
N PHE A 29 -15.53 -10.65 -7.72
CA PHE A 29 -15.49 -9.60 -6.69
C PHE A 29 -16.38 -9.94 -5.50
N VAL A 30 -17.65 -10.30 -5.77
CA VAL A 30 -18.62 -10.63 -4.71
C VAL A 30 -18.15 -11.86 -3.91
N ARG A 31 -17.76 -12.94 -4.59
CA ARG A 31 -17.23 -14.14 -3.94
C ARG A 31 -15.99 -13.88 -3.09
N PHE A 32 -15.12 -12.97 -3.51
CA PHE A 32 -13.95 -12.60 -2.70
C PHE A 32 -14.38 -11.91 -1.41
N LEU A 33 -15.34 -10.97 -1.49
CA LEU A 33 -15.83 -10.25 -0.31
C LEU A 33 -16.61 -11.15 0.64
N GLU A 34 -17.41 -12.08 0.13
CA GLU A 34 -18.10 -13.10 0.94
C GLU A 34 -17.07 -13.91 1.74
N ARG A 35 -16.04 -14.44 1.07
CA ARG A 35 -14.97 -15.18 1.74
C ARG A 35 -14.25 -14.35 2.81
N VAL A 36 -13.89 -13.10 2.50
CA VAL A 36 -13.25 -12.21 3.49
C VAL A 36 -14.20 -11.91 4.66
N GLY A 37 -15.49 -11.75 4.38
CA GLY A 37 -16.51 -11.53 5.40
C GLY A 37 -16.68 -12.72 6.34
N GLU A 38 -16.69 -13.94 5.80
CA GLU A 38 -16.70 -15.19 6.57
C GLU A 38 -15.43 -15.33 7.42
N GLU A 39 -14.24 -15.16 6.81
CA GLU A 39 -12.94 -15.28 7.49
C GLU A 39 -12.75 -14.24 8.62
N ARG A 40 -13.32 -13.05 8.46
CA ARG A 40 -13.14 -11.91 9.40
C ARG A 40 -14.37 -11.64 10.27
N LEU A 41 -15.40 -12.50 10.21
CA LEU A 41 -16.69 -12.33 10.89
C LEU A 41 -17.29 -10.93 10.66
N ARG A 42 -17.23 -10.47 9.42
CA ARG A 42 -17.64 -9.12 9.01
C ARG A 42 -18.64 -9.16 7.87
N SER A 43 -19.69 -8.37 7.97
CA SER A 43 -20.59 -8.08 6.84
C SER A 43 -20.14 -6.81 6.10
N PHE A 44 -20.31 -6.80 4.79
CA PHE A 44 -20.11 -5.61 3.95
C PHE A 44 -21.46 -4.98 3.63
N SER A 45 -21.59 -3.69 3.93
CA SER A 45 -22.78 -2.89 3.65
C SER A 45 -22.78 -2.37 2.20
N THR A 46 -23.93 -1.94 1.70
CA THR A 46 -24.03 -1.25 0.40
C THR A 46 -23.07 -0.07 0.28
N HIS A 47 -22.82 0.66 1.36
CA HIS A 47 -21.88 1.78 1.35
C HIS A 47 -20.43 1.32 1.17
N ASP A 48 -20.04 0.20 1.79
CA ASP A 48 -18.72 -0.40 1.57
C ASP A 48 -18.52 -0.75 0.09
N PHE A 49 -19.55 -1.32 -0.55
CA PHE A 49 -19.52 -1.61 -1.99
C PHE A 49 -19.32 -0.35 -2.83
N LEU A 50 -19.99 0.75 -2.50
CA LEU A 50 -19.82 2.03 -3.21
C LEU A 50 -18.39 2.58 -3.08
N VAL A 51 -17.76 2.46 -1.90
CA VAL A 51 -16.36 2.87 -1.71
C VAL A 51 -15.41 2.01 -2.53
N LEU A 52 -15.56 0.69 -2.48
CA LEU A 52 -14.71 -0.23 -3.23
C LEU A 52 -14.88 -0.04 -4.75
N ASP A 53 -16.10 0.22 -5.19
CA ASP A 53 -16.41 0.48 -6.59
C ASP A 53 -15.81 1.81 -7.09
N ALA A 54 -15.90 2.86 -6.28
CA ALA A 54 -15.25 4.14 -6.56
C ALA A 54 -13.71 3.99 -6.64
N LEU A 55 -13.10 3.25 -5.71
CA LEU A 55 -11.66 2.92 -5.75
C LEU A 55 -11.28 2.10 -6.99
N ARG A 56 -12.16 1.21 -7.45
CA ARG A 56 -11.94 0.41 -8.66
C ARG A 56 -11.92 1.25 -9.94
N ARG A 57 -12.76 2.30 -9.99
CA ARG A 57 -12.89 3.23 -11.13
C ARG A 57 -11.97 4.45 -11.06
N ASP A 58 -11.12 4.56 -10.04
CA ASP A 58 -10.33 5.77 -9.77
C ASP A 58 -11.19 7.03 -9.56
N HIS A 59 -12.42 6.88 -9.06
CA HIS A 59 -13.23 8.03 -8.70
C HIS A 59 -12.81 8.59 -7.35
N PRO A 60 -12.79 9.93 -7.20
CA PRO A 60 -12.53 10.56 -5.92
C PRO A 60 -13.62 10.17 -4.92
N LEU A 61 -13.21 9.85 -3.70
CA LEU A 61 -14.13 9.51 -2.61
C LEU A 61 -14.69 10.77 -1.97
N THR A 62 -16.00 10.79 -1.71
CA THR A 62 -16.64 11.83 -0.91
C THR A 62 -16.16 11.79 0.56
N PRO A 63 -16.33 12.86 1.35
CA PRO A 63 -15.93 12.84 2.77
C PRO A 63 -16.57 11.71 3.58
N SER A 64 -17.84 11.36 3.29
CA SER A 64 -18.53 10.25 3.96
C SER A 64 -17.95 8.89 3.57
N GLN A 65 -17.56 8.71 2.31
CA GLN A 65 -16.88 7.51 1.83
C GLN A 65 -15.47 7.36 2.42
N GLN A 66 -14.74 8.48 2.57
CA GLN A 66 -13.41 8.47 3.19
C GLN A 66 -13.46 8.02 4.66
N ALA A 67 -14.54 8.33 5.38
CA ALA A 67 -14.72 7.89 6.77
C ALA A 67 -14.82 6.37 6.93
N GLN A 68 -15.14 5.63 5.86
CA GLN A 68 -15.24 4.17 5.87
C GLN A 68 -13.91 3.45 5.58
N LEU A 69 -12.92 4.18 5.05
CA LEU A 69 -11.61 3.61 4.68
C LEU A 69 -10.90 2.88 5.83
N PRO A 70 -10.86 3.38 7.09
CA PRO A 70 -10.17 2.68 8.17
C PRO A 70 -10.72 1.27 8.38
N ALA A 71 -12.05 1.13 8.38
CA ALA A 71 -12.71 -0.16 8.56
C ALA A 71 -12.43 -1.08 7.36
N LEU A 72 -12.44 -0.58 6.13
CA LEU A 72 -12.12 -1.38 4.94
C LEU A 72 -10.65 -1.81 4.85
N ILE A 73 -9.75 -0.99 5.39
CA ILE A 73 -8.33 -1.31 5.53
C ILE A 73 -8.15 -2.43 6.55
N GLU A 74 -8.79 -2.32 7.71
CA GLU A 74 -8.76 -3.35 8.76
C GLU A 74 -9.31 -4.70 8.25
N ALA A 75 -10.38 -4.65 7.45
CA ALA A 75 -10.93 -5.83 6.78
C ALA A 75 -10.00 -6.44 5.72
N GLY A 76 -8.92 -5.75 5.32
CA GLY A 76 -7.95 -6.26 4.33
C GLY A 76 -8.45 -6.22 2.88
N VAL A 77 -9.53 -5.49 2.61
CA VAL A 77 -10.08 -5.31 1.24
C VAL A 77 -9.55 -4.04 0.57
N VAL A 78 -9.01 -3.11 1.37
CA VAL A 78 -8.33 -1.89 0.93
C VAL A 78 -6.93 -1.85 1.55
N GLU A 79 -5.97 -1.28 0.82
CA GLU A 79 -4.64 -0.97 1.29
C GLU A 79 -4.38 0.54 1.18
N SER A 80 -3.74 1.11 2.20
CA SER A 80 -3.22 2.47 2.16
C SER A 80 -1.71 2.47 1.93
N HIS A 81 -1.24 3.30 1.01
CA HIS A 81 0.16 3.43 0.63
C HIS A 81 0.60 4.88 0.65
N GLY A 82 1.69 5.18 1.35
CA GLY A 82 2.21 6.54 1.54
C GLY A 82 1.92 7.11 2.94
N ARG A 83 2.22 8.39 3.15
CA ARG A 83 1.98 9.10 4.42
C ARG A 83 1.45 10.52 4.18
N GLY A 84 0.57 10.99 5.08
CA GLY A 84 0.02 12.34 5.06
C GLY A 84 -0.78 12.66 3.80
N ARG A 85 -0.61 13.87 3.26
CA ARG A 85 -1.33 14.37 2.06
C ARG A 85 -1.08 13.59 0.75
N GLY A 86 -0.09 12.70 0.73
CA GLY A 86 0.22 11.84 -0.42
C GLY A 86 -0.23 10.38 -0.24
N MET A 87 -1.03 10.09 0.80
CA MET A 87 -1.56 8.75 1.03
C MET A 87 -2.54 8.39 -0.08
N ARG A 88 -2.30 7.25 -0.73
CA ARG A 88 -3.17 6.69 -1.76
C ARG A 88 -3.81 5.43 -1.21
N THR A 89 -5.10 5.29 -1.44
CA THR A 89 -5.86 4.07 -1.11
C THR A 89 -6.15 3.30 -2.39
N LEU A 90 -5.99 1.99 -2.33
CA LEU A 90 -6.31 1.07 -3.42
C LEU A 90 -6.95 -0.19 -2.87
N LEU A 91 -7.66 -0.91 -3.74
CA LEU A 91 -8.13 -2.26 -3.40
C LEU A 91 -6.94 -3.17 -3.08
N SER A 92 -7.16 -4.15 -2.21
CA SER A 92 -6.11 -5.05 -1.77
C SER A 92 -5.57 -5.91 -2.90
N ARG A 93 -4.33 -6.38 -2.75
CA ARG A 93 -3.69 -7.32 -3.67
C ARG A 93 -4.56 -8.55 -3.91
N GLY A 94 -5.18 -9.07 -2.86
CA GLY A 94 -6.07 -10.22 -2.91
C GLY A 94 -7.29 -9.98 -3.81
N LEU A 95 -7.90 -8.79 -3.68
CA LEU A 95 -9.05 -8.43 -4.50
C LEU A 95 -8.64 -8.26 -5.97
N TYR A 96 -7.53 -7.57 -6.26
CA TYR A 96 -6.99 -7.51 -7.63
C TYR A 96 -6.62 -8.88 -8.20
N ALA A 97 -6.12 -9.79 -7.36
CA ALA A 97 -5.81 -11.16 -7.77
C ALA A 97 -7.07 -11.97 -8.11
N ALA A 98 -8.14 -11.83 -7.33
CA ALA A 98 -9.42 -12.46 -7.59
C ALA A 98 -10.05 -11.98 -8.91
N LEU A 99 -9.83 -10.71 -9.26
CA LEU A 99 -10.26 -10.11 -10.53
C LEU A 99 -9.37 -10.48 -11.72
N GLY A 100 -8.32 -11.30 -11.54
CA GLY A 100 -7.34 -11.59 -12.59
C GLY A 100 -6.44 -10.39 -12.96
N LYS A 101 -6.49 -9.31 -12.19
CA LYS A 101 -5.85 -8.01 -12.47
C LYS A 101 -4.60 -7.77 -11.61
N LYS A 102 -3.79 -8.81 -11.41
CA LYS A 102 -2.54 -8.71 -10.62
C LYS A 102 -1.55 -7.68 -11.18
N GLY A 103 -1.46 -7.55 -12.51
CA GLY A 103 -0.62 -6.55 -13.17
C GLY A 103 -1.07 -5.12 -12.92
N ASP A 104 -2.39 -4.88 -12.94
CA ASP A 104 -2.95 -3.56 -12.63
C ASP A 104 -2.63 -3.14 -11.20
N TYR A 105 -2.72 -4.05 -10.22
CA TYR A 105 -2.31 -3.77 -8.84
C TYR A 105 -0.87 -3.27 -8.78
N THR A 106 0.08 -3.97 -9.40
CA THR A 106 1.49 -3.58 -9.37
C THR A 106 1.71 -2.20 -9.99
N ARG A 107 1.09 -1.92 -11.14
CA ARG A 107 1.16 -0.61 -11.79
C ARG A 107 0.56 0.50 -10.92
N ARG A 108 -0.61 0.27 -10.33
CA ARG A 108 -1.38 1.25 -9.54
C ARG A 108 -0.72 1.54 -8.19
N ARG A 109 -0.24 0.50 -7.50
CA ARG A 109 0.59 0.63 -6.31
C ARG A 109 1.85 1.46 -6.62
N GLY A 110 2.43 1.22 -7.80
CA GLY A 110 3.68 1.85 -8.23
C GLY A 110 4.85 1.41 -7.35
N LEU A 111 5.97 2.12 -7.46
CA LEU A 111 7.09 1.94 -6.54
C LEU A 111 6.68 2.42 -5.15
N ASP A 112 6.60 1.49 -4.20
CA ASP A 112 6.25 1.83 -2.83
C ASP A 112 7.36 2.66 -2.14
N HIS A 113 7.02 3.22 -0.99
CA HIS A 113 7.92 4.09 -0.22
C HIS A 113 9.28 3.43 0.08
N ASN A 114 9.29 2.14 0.43
CA ASN A 114 10.51 1.42 0.76
C ASN A 114 11.33 1.07 -0.47
N THR A 115 10.68 0.75 -1.59
CA THR A 115 11.33 0.48 -2.87
C THR A 115 12.00 1.75 -3.39
N ASN A 116 11.34 2.90 -3.28
CA ASN A 116 11.94 4.19 -3.60
C ASN A 116 13.18 4.49 -2.73
N LYS A 117 13.10 4.25 -1.41
CA LYS A 117 14.27 4.36 -0.50
C LYS A 117 15.39 3.42 -0.92
N ALA A 118 15.08 2.17 -1.27
CA ALA A 118 16.07 1.18 -1.68
C ALA A 118 16.80 1.59 -2.96
N LEU A 119 16.08 2.12 -3.95
CA LEU A 119 16.67 2.65 -5.19
C LEU A 119 17.61 3.83 -4.93
N LEU A 120 17.19 4.79 -4.10
CA LEU A 120 18.07 5.92 -3.72
C LEU A 120 19.31 5.43 -2.96
N TYR A 121 19.12 4.54 -1.99
CA TYR A 121 20.24 3.97 -1.23
C TYR A 121 21.21 3.21 -2.14
N GLN A 122 20.69 2.40 -3.06
CA GLN A 122 21.49 1.64 -4.00
C GLN A 122 22.34 2.57 -4.88
N HIS A 123 21.72 3.61 -5.44
CA HIS A 123 22.44 4.59 -6.24
C HIS A 123 23.52 5.34 -5.43
N ILE A 124 23.23 5.74 -4.20
CA ILE A 124 24.21 6.39 -3.32
C ILE A 124 25.37 5.45 -2.98
N ARG A 125 25.07 4.16 -2.73
CA ARG A 125 26.10 3.14 -2.49
C ARG A 125 27.03 3.00 -3.69
N ASP A 126 26.47 2.90 -4.89
CA ASP A 126 27.23 2.66 -6.10
C ASP A 126 28.10 3.88 -6.49
N ASN A 127 27.72 5.08 -6.03
CA ASN A 127 28.42 6.34 -6.27
C ASN A 127 29.06 6.92 -5.00
N ASN A 128 29.38 6.08 -4.01
CA ASN A 128 29.78 6.56 -2.68
C ASN A 128 31.11 7.34 -2.67
N ALA A 129 32.02 7.08 -3.61
CA ALA A 129 33.31 7.77 -3.70
C ALA A 129 33.15 9.28 -3.97
N ASP A 130 32.39 9.63 -5.00
CA ASP A 130 32.14 11.02 -5.39
C ASP A 130 30.90 11.63 -4.69
N GLY A 131 29.98 10.77 -4.27
CA GLY A 131 28.70 11.11 -3.67
C GLY A 131 27.66 11.57 -4.68
N SER A 132 26.40 11.30 -4.37
CA SER A 132 25.28 11.62 -5.28
C SER A 132 24.73 13.02 -5.00
N PRO A 133 24.73 13.94 -5.99
CA PRO A 133 24.03 15.20 -5.88
C PRO A 133 22.52 14.98 -5.96
N LEU A 134 21.74 15.97 -5.52
CA LEU A 134 20.28 15.90 -5.61
C LEU A 134 19.78 15.81 -7.06
N ALA A 135 20.54 16.31 -8.04
CA ALA A 135 20.18 16.22 -9.46
C ALA A 135 20.13 14.76 -9.94
N ASP A 136 21.13 13.95 -9.60
CA ASP A 136 21.20 12.54 -10.01
C ASP A 136 20.12 11.73 -9.30
N LEU A 137 19.87 12.02 -8.02
CA LEU A 137 18.79 11.37 -7.26
C LEU A 137 17.38 11.67 -7.82
N LYS A 138 17.19 12.80 -8.49
CA LYS A 138 15.95 13.09 -9.25
C LYS A 138 15.85 12.24 -10.52
N GLN A 139 16.96 11.89 -11.15
CA GLN A 139 16.97 11.00 -12.31
C GLN A 139 16.65 9.56 -11.92
N VAL A 140 17.02 9.14 -10.71
CA VAL A 140 16.66 7.81 -10.16
C VAL A 140 15.14 7.69 -9.97
N LEU A 141 14.48 8.74 -9.48
CA LEU A 141 13.04 8.76 -9.19
C LEU A 141 12.33 9.94 -9.88
N PRO A 142 12.21 9.93 -11.22
CA PRO A 142 11.69 11.08 -11.99
C PRO A 142 10.20 11.36 -11.73
N ALA A 143 9.46 10.36 -11.24
CA ALA A 143 8.05 10.50 -10.88
C ALA A 143 7.83 11.19 -9.52
N LEU A 144 8.88 11.43 -8.72
CA LEU A 144 8.77 12.08 -7.42
C LEU A 144 9.21 13.55 -7.48
N SER A 145 8.51 14.39 -6.74
CA SER A 145 8.92 15.78 -6.52
C SER A 145 10.21 15.86 -5.71
N THR A 146 10.97 16.94 -5.88
CA THR A 146 12.19 17.23 -5.09
C THR A 146 11.95 17.10 -3.58
N LYS A 147 10.79 17.58 -3.10
CA LYS A 147 10.40 17.51 -1.68
C LYS A 147 10.21 16.07 -1.21
N GLN A 148 9.57 15.22 -2.00
CA GLN A 148 9.41 13.79 -1.66
C GLN A 148 10.76 13.08 -1.59
N ILE A 149 11.65 13.33 -2.55
CA ILE A 149 13.00 12.75 -2.54
C ILE A 149 13.78 13.20 -1.29
N GLN A 150 13.73 14.49 -0.93
CA GLN A 150 14.36 15.00 0.29
C GLN A 150 13.81 14.34 1.57
N THR A 151 12.50 14.08 1.63
CA THR A 151 11.90 13.32 2.74
C THR A 151 12.43 11.90 2.82
N LEU A 152 12.58 11.20 1.69
CA LEU A 152 13.15 9.84 1.65
C LEU A 152 14.61 9.83 2.10
N LEU A 153 15.41 10.81 1.65
CA LEU A 153 16.81 10.95 2.02
C LEU A 153 16.98 11.30 3.51
N THR A 154 16.10 12.15 4.03
CA THR A 154 16.05 12.48 5.46
C THR A 154 15.79 11.23 6.28
N GLN A 155 14.79 10.41 5.90
CA GLN A 155 14.53 9.15 6.58
C GLN A 155 15.69 8.16 6.47
N LEU A 156 16.34 8.04 5.30
CA LEU A 156 17.54 7.20 5.16
C LEU A 156 18.69 7.68 6.04
N ARG A 157 18.82 8.99 6.27
CA ARG A 157 19.81 9.56 7.18
C ARG A 157 19.45 9.30 8.63
N ASP A 158 18.18 9.49 8.98
CA ASP A 158 17.69 9.25 10.33
C ASP A 158 17.80 7.75 10.70
N ASP A 159 17.66 6.86 9.70
CA ASP A 159 17.97 5.42 9.80
C ASP A 159 19.49 5.12 9.89
N GLY A 160 20.35 6.14 9.83
CA GLY A 160 21.81 6.01 9.89
C GLY A 160 22.43 5.35 8.65
N ARG A 161 21.75 5.36 7.49
CA ARG A 161 22.22 4.68 6.27
C ARG A 161 23.00 5.60 5.34
N VAL A 162 22.64 6.87 5.31
CA VAL A 162 23.26 7.90 4.44
C VAL A 162 23.57 9.16 5.23
N ARG A 163 24.45 10.00 4.68
CA ARG A 163 24.76 11.33 5.21
C ARG A 163 24.94 12.31 4.07
N VAL A 164 24.72 13.59 4.35
CA VAL A 164 25.04 14.68 3.42
C VAL A 164 26.39 15.28 3.78
N VAL A 165 27.23 15.50 2.78
CA VAL A 165 28.52 16.19 2.87
C VAL A 165 28.43 17.47 2.05
N ASN A 166 29.10 18.53 2.50
CA ASN A 166 29.03 19.87 1.94
C ASN A 166 27.61 20.50 2.02
N THR A 167 27.49 21.73 1.54
CA THR A 167 26.25 22.50 1.60
C THR A 167 25.91 23.12 0.23
N ARG A 168 24.66 23.59 0.11
CA ARG A 168 24.14 24.30 -1.08
C ARG A 168 24.36 23.48 -2.37
N ARG A 169 24.92 24.10 -3.41
CA ARG A 169 25.11 23.48 -4.74
C ARG A 169 26.12 22.35 -4.77
N TRP A 170 26.95 22.23 -3.72
CA TRP A 170 27.97 21.18 -3.61
C TRP A 170 27.55 20.04 -2.69
N ALA A 171 26.32 20.06 -2.17
CA ALA A 171 25.83 19.00 -1.29
C ALA A 171 25.82 17.64 -2.02
N ARG A 172 26.46 16.64 -1.41
CA ARG A 172 26.55 15.27 -1.92
C ARG A 172 26.11 14.28 -0.85
N TRP A 173 25.31 13.29 -1.26
CA TRP A 173 24.88 12.20 -0.40
C TRP A 173 25.84 11.02 -0.51
N HIS A 174 26.29 10.53 0.64
CA HIS A 174 27.19 9.39 0.78
C HIS A 174 26.57 8.38 1.75
N LEU A 175 27.13 7.18 1.81
CA LEU A 175 26.87 6.25 2.89
C LEU A 175 27.31 6.84 4.23
N ALA A 176 26.53 6.56 5.26
CA ALA A 176 26.96 6.84 6.62
C ALA A 176 28.18 5.97 6.96
N PRO A 177 29.19 6.51 7.65
CA PRO A 177 30.31 5.70 8.12
C PRO A 177 29.78 4.61 9.05
N ALA A 178 30.42 3.44 9.02
CA ALA A 178 30.16 2.41 10.02
C ALA A 178 30.34 3.05 11.40
N LYS A 179 29.36 2.87 12.29
CA LYS A 179 29.41 3.39 13.66
C LYS A 179 30.63 2.76 14.33
N THR A 180 31.73 3.50 14.46
CA THR A 180 32.91 3.01 15.16
C THR A 180 32.50 2.78 16.61
N PRO A 181 32.65 1.55 17.17
CA PRO A 181 32.40 1.37 18.59
C PRO A 181 33.35 2.29 19.36
N LYS A 182 32.78 3.08 20.28
CA LYS A 182 33.52 3.95 21.20
C LYS A 182 34.59 3.07 21.87
N PRO A 183 35.90 3.42 21.82
CA PRO A 183 36.88 2.67 22.59
C PRO A 183 36.45 2.73 24.05
N ALA A 184 36.35 1.56 24.68
CA ALA A 184 36.16 1.46 26.11
C ALA A 184 37.37 2.15 26.75
N GLU A 185 37.16 3.32 27.34
CA GLU A 185 38.12 3.94 28.24
C GLU A 185 38.26 2.99 29.42
N GLY A 186 39.35 2.22 29.39
CA GLY A 186 39.78 1.35 30.47
C GLY A 186 40.72 2.08 31.42
N SER A 187 40.65 1.60 32.66
CA SER A 187 41.55 1.80 33.81
C SER A 187 41.32 3.03 34.67
#